data_AF-A0A1V4RKL4-F1
#
_entry.id   AF-A0A1V4RKL4-F1
#
_cell.length_a   1.000
_cell.length_b   1.000
_cell.length_c   1.000
_cell.angle_alpha   90.00
_cell.angle_beta   90.00
_cell.angle_gamma   90.00
#
_symmetry.space_group_name_H-M   'P 1'
#
loop_
_entity.id
_entity.type
_entity.pdbx_description
1 polymer ?
#
loop_
_entity_poly.entity_id
_entity_poly.type
_entity_poly.pdbx_seq_one_letter_code
_entity_poly.pdbx_strand_id
1 'polypeptide(L)'
;AEKGERFDIIFSDPPYRERISVRILQEVSGSGILAVKAVVVTRFRKDEQIPDAVAGLSSIVQKSYGDSRVIFWAVRQAERKG
;
A
#
# COMPACT_ATOMS: atom_id res chain seq x y z
N ALA A 1 -3.30 -15.88 10.43
CA ALA A 1 -1.92 -15.80 9.95
C ALA A 1 -1.04 -16.52 10.95
N GLU A 2 -0.26 -17.49 10.50
CA GLU A 2 0.79 -18.07 11.33
C GLU A 2 1.93 -17.06 11.54
N LYS A 3 2.67 -17.22 12.63
CA LYS A 3 3.71 -16.27 13.01
C LYS A 3 4.84 -16.32 11.97
N GLY A 4 5.05 -15.23 11.24
CA GLY A 4 6.09 -15.12 10.20
C GLY A 4 5.60 -15.27 8.76
N GLU A 5 4.30 -15.44 8.54
CA GLU A 5 3.74 -15.42 7.19
C GLU A 5 3.94 -14.05 6.51
N ARG A 6 4.33 -14.12 5.23
CA ARG A 6 4.42 -12.96 4.34
C ARG A 6 3.39 -13.10 3.25
N PHE A 7 2.78 -11.97 2.89
CA PHE A 7 1.73 -11.90 1.89
C PHE A 7 2.27 -11.34 0.58
N ASP A 8 1.90 -11.98 -0.52
CA ASP A 8 2.14 -11.46 -1.87
C ASP A 8 1.13 -10.36 -2.23
N ILE A 9 -0.07 -10.38 -1.65
CA ILE A 9 -1.12 -9.38 -1.90
C ILE A 9 -1.81 -9.02 -0.58
N ILE A 10 -1.95 -7.72 -0.32
CA ILE A 10 -2.68 -7.19 0.83
C ILE A 10 -3.75 -6.23 0.32
N PHE A 11 -5.00 -6.41 0.74
CA PHE A 11 -6.09 -5.47 0.47
C PHE A 11 -6.36 -4.60 1.69
N SER A 12 -6.51 -3.29 1.48
CA SER A 12 -6.79 -2.29 2.51
C SER A 12 -7.93 -1.38 2.05
N ASP A 13 -9.07 -1.46 2.71
CA ASP A 13 -10.23 -0.58 2.49
C ASP A 13 -10.57 0.16 3.79
N PRO A 14 -9.76 1.16 4.16
CA PRO A 14 -9.91 1.84 5.44
C PRO A 14 -11.13 2.77 5.47
N PRO A 15 -11.69 3.04 6.66
CA PRO A 15 -12.74 4.03 6.82
C PRO A 15 -12.26 5.43 6.41
N TYR A 16 -12.90 6.01 5.40
CA TYR A 16 -12.46 7.26 4.77
C TYR A 16 -12.41 8.48 5.69
N ARG A 17 -13.26 8.52 6.73
CA ARG A 17 -13.38 9.70 7.60
C ARG A 17 -12.11 9.97 8.40
N GLU A 18 -11.30 8.95 8.62
CA GLU A 18 -10.16 8.99 9.53
C GLU A 18 -8.85 9.37 8.82
N ARG A 19 -8.83 9.40 7.47
CA ARG A 19 -7.63 9.68 6.66
C ARG A 19 -6.40 8.86 7.07
N ILE A 20 -6.63 7.64 7.57
CA ILE A 20 -5.60 6.73 8.09
C ILE A 20 -4.88 5.90 7.03
N SER A 21 -5.26 6.02 5.76
CA SER A 21 -4.73 5.20 4.66
C SER A 21 -3.21 5.25 4.56
N VAL A 22 -2.61 6.43 4.72
CA VAL A 22 -1.13 6.60 4.72
C VAL A 22 -0.50 5.91 5.93
N ARG A 23 -1.11 6.04 7.12
CA ARG A 23 -0.64 5.37 8.33
C ARG A 23 -0.69 3.84 8.17
N ILE A 24 -1.77 3.31 7.60
CA ILE A 24 -1.87 1.87 7.34
C ILE A 24 -0.77 1.40 6.38
N LEU A 25 -0.48 2.16 5.32
CA LEU A 25 0.64 1.84 4.43
C LEU A 25 1.99 1.83 5.16
N GLN A 26 2.21 2.76 6.09
CA GLN A 26 3.41 2.79 6.94
C GLN A 26 3.51 1.55 7.83
N GLU A 27 2.43 1.21 8.55
CA GLU A 27 2.38 0.05 9.44
C GLU A 27 2.57 -1.26 8.66
N VAL A 28 1.89 -1.42 7.53
CA VAL A 28 2.02 -2.60 6.66
C VAL A 28 3.46 -2.74 6.18
N SER A 29 4.08 -1.67 5.71
CA SER A 29 5.48 -1.69 5.27
C SER A 29 6.46 -2.06 6.39
N GLY A 30 6.25 -1.52 7.60
CA GLY A 30 7.10 -1.78 8.77
C GLY A 30 6.86 -3.11 9.48
N SER A 31 5.71 -3.76 9.27
CA SER A 31 5.30 -4.96 10.02
C SER A 31 6.06 -6.25 9.67
N GLY A 32 6.81 -6.27 8.57
CA GLY A 32 7.52 -7.47 8.10
C GLY A 32 6.64 -8.52 7.43
N ILE A 33 5.35 -8.25 7.24
CA ILE A 33 4.39 -9.17 6.60
C ILE A 33 4.41 -9.12 5.07
N LEU A 34 5.24 -8.26 4.45
CA LEU A 34 5.33 -8.14 3.00
C LEU A 34 6.35 -9.13 2.43
N ALA A 35 5.93 -9.91 1.44
CA ALA A 35 6.84 -10.65 0.58
C ALA A 35 7.68 -9.70 -0.29
N VAL A 36 8.78 -10.20 -0.86
CA VAL A 36 9.74 -9.38 -1.65
C VAL A 36 9.07 -8.67 -2.82
N LYS A 37 8.06 -9.29 -3.43
CA LYS A 37 7.31 -8.77 -4.58
C LYS A 37 5.85 -8.46 -4.21
N ALA A 38 5.59 -8.18 -2.93
CA ALA A 38 4.24 -7.93 -2.47
C ALA A 38 3.62 -6.70 -3.12
N VAL A 39 2.31 -6.78 -3.33
CA VAL A 39 1.46 -5.68 -3.77
C VAL A 39 0.45 -5.34 -2.70
N VAL A 40 0.44 -4.07 -2.27
CA VAL A 40 -0.63 -3.55 -1.41
C VAL A 40 -1.66 -2.87 -2.30
N VAL A 41 -2.93 -3.17 -2.11
CA VAL A 41 -4.04 -2.57 -2.84
C VAL A 41 -4.87 -1.77 -1.85
N THR A 42 -4.86 -0.45 -1.98
CA THR A 42 -5.57 0.43 -1.06
C THR A 42 -6.64 1.22 -1.79
N ARG A 43 -7.85 1.24 -1.22
CA ARG A 43 -8.92 2.12 -1.69
C ARG A 43 -8.85 3.47 -0.96
N PHE A 44 -9.07 4.53 -1.70
CA PHE A 44 -9.14 5.92 -1.25
C PHE A 44 -10.40 6.58 -1.83
N ARG A 45 -10.83 7.71 -1.29
CA ARG A 45 -11.73 8.61 -2.00
C ARG A 45 -10.99 9.33 -3.13
N LYS A 46 -11.72 9.71 -4.16
CA LYS A 46 -11.15 10.41 -5.33
C LYS A 46 -10.53 11.78 -4.99
N ASP A 47 -10.98 12.42 -3.91
CA ASP A 47 -10.60 13.76 -3.44
C ASP A 47 -9.44 13.76 -2.44
N GLU A 48 -8.96 12.58 -2.03
CA GLU A 48 -7.78 12.46 -1.18
C GLU A 48 -6.51 12.80 -1.98
N GLN A 49 -5.66 13.65 -1.39
CA GLN A 49 -4.30 13.86 -1.88
C GLN A 49 -3.42 12.71 -1.40
N ILE A 50 -2.79 12.02 -2.35
CA ILE A 50 -2.05 10.79 -2.10
C ILE A 50 -0.67 10.94 -2.75
N PRO A 51 0.43 10.73 -2.01
CA PRO A 51 1.77 10.78 -2.58
C PRO A 51 2.04 9.56 -3.47
N ASP A 52 2.94 9.69 -4.45
CA ASP A 52 3.32 8.58 -5.32
C ASP A 52 4.12 7.48 -4.60
N ALA A 53 4.64 7.77 -3.41
CA ALA A 53 5.37 6.83 -2.56
C ALA A 53 5.09 7.05 -1.06
N VAL A 54 5.02 5.95 -0.31
CA VAL A 54 4.83 5.94 1.15
C VAL A 54 5.67 4.82 1.75
N ALA A 55 6.57 5.14 2.70
CA ALA A 55 7.27 4.15 3.52
C ALA A 55 7.91 2.97 2.74
N GLY A 56 8.61 3.24 1.64
CA GLY A 56 9.23 2.17 0.84
C GLY A 56 8.28 1.44 -0.10
N LEU A 57 7.01 1.86 -0.17
CA LEU A 57 6.05 1.47 -1.20
C LEU A 57 5.97 2.58 -2.26
N SER A 58 5.85 2.20 -3.53
CA SER A 58 5.63 3.11 -4.66
C SER A 58 4.35 2.73 -5.39
N SER A 59 3.54 3.72 -5.74
CA SER A 59 2.34 3.49 -6.54
C SER A 59 2.73 3.02 -7.95
N ILE A 60 2.09 1.96 -8.43
CA ILE A 60 2.36 1.38 -9.76
C ILE A 60 1.15 1.44 -10.68
N VAL A 61 -0.07 1.40 -10.12
CA VAL A 61 -1.33 1.49 -10.87
C VAL A 61 -2.33 2.26 -10.03
N GLN A 62 -3.04 3.20 -10.65
CA GLN A 62 -4.17 3.89 -10.05
C GLN A 62 -5.40 3.73 -10.95
N LYS A 63 -6.55 3.37 -10.38
CA LYS A 63 -7.82 3.24 -11.10
C LYS A 63 -8.92 3.98 -10.35
N SER A 64 -9.70 4.80 -11.04
CA SER A 64 -10.81 5.56 -10.47
C SER A 64 -12.15 4.94 -10.85
N TYR A 65 -13.06 4.85 -9.88
CA TYR A 65 -14.41 4.30 -10.05
C TYR A 65 -15.39 5.17 -9.25
N GLY A 66 -16.18 6.01 -9.95
CA GLY A 66 -17.06 6.97 -9.30
C GLY A 66 -16.29 7.86 -8.30
N ASP A 67 -16.65 7.76 -7.03
CA ASP A 67 -16.04 8.53 -5.93
C ASP A 67 -14.85 7.85 -5.26
N SER A 68 -14.45 6.67 -5.73
CA SER A 68 -13.33 5.91 -5.18
C SER A 68 -12.14 5.86 -6.15
N ARG A 69 -10.95 5.76 -5.58
CA ARG A 69 -9.70 5.45 -6.28
C ARG A 69 -9.08 4.21 -5.65
N VAL A 70 -8.65 3.25 -6.46
CA VAL A 70 -7.90 2.07 -6.03
C VAL A 70 -6.46 2.25 -6.50
N ILE A 71 -5.51 2.15 -5.57
CA ILE A 71 -4.08 2.27 -5.85
C ILE A 71 -3.39 0.97 -5.50
N PHE A 72 -2.55 0.50 -6.41
CA PHE A 72 -1.66 -0.64 -6.25
C PHE A 72 -0.26 -0.12 -5.92
N TRP A 73 0.34 -0.66 -4.87
CA TRP A 73 1.63 -0.25 -4.34
C TRP A 73 2.60 -1.42 -4.36
N ALA A 74 3.80 -1.22 -4.90
CA ALA A 74 4.87 -2.21 -4.90
C ALA A 74 5.98 -1.85 -3.91
N VAL A 75 6.60 -2.87 -3.31
CA VAL A 75 7.81 -2.69 -2.48
C VAL A 75 8.95 -2.18 -3.35
N ARG A 76 9.49 -1.01 -3.00
CA ARG A 76 10.69 -0.44 -3.63
C ARG A 76 11.87 -1.35 -3.30
N GLN A 77 12.43 -1.97 -4.32
CA GLN A 77 13.68 -2.70 -4.16
C GLN A 77 14.79 -1.68 -3.92
N ALA A 78 15.53 -1.82 -2.82
CA ALA A 78 16.79 -1.10 -2.68
C ALA A 78 17.74 -1.66 -3.75
N GLU A 79 18.33 -0.78 -4.57
CA GLU A 79 19.41 -1.17 -5.46
C GLU A 79 20.55 -1.72 -4.59
N ARG A 80 20.75 -3.03 -4.59
CA ARG A 80 21.99 -3.63 -4.11
C ARG A 80 23.06 -3.24 -5.12
N LYS A 81 23.77 -2.13 -4.85
CA LYS A 81 25.07 -1.89 -5.48
C LYS A 81 25.98 -3.03 -5.04
N GLY A 82 26.35 -3.88 -6.01
CA GLY A 82 27.39 -4.89 -5.86
C GLY A 82 28.77 -4.24 -5.77
#